data_AF-A0AAJ5W6W4-F1
#
_entry.id   AF-A0AAJ5W6W4-F1
#
_cell.length_a   1.000
_cell.length_b   1.000
_cell.length_c   1.000
_cell.angle_alpha   90.00
_cell.angle_beta   90.00
_cell.angle_gamma   90.00
#
_symmetry.space_group_name_H-M   'P 1'
#
loop_
_entity.id
_entity.type
_entity.pdbx_description
1 polymer ?
#
loop_
_entity_poly.entity_id
_entity_poly.type
_entity_poly.pdbx_seq_one_letter_code
_entity_poly.pdbx_strand_id
1 'polypeptide(L)' 'MEMNFIERTISVKRAISILAKSGIEVDEKEADVILDFLYLIAKNYIKNEEVGNTHNPKEKSNSLKTT' A
#
# COMPACT_ATOMS: atom_id res chain seq x y z
N MET A 1 12.70 -14.43 -0.09
CA MET A 1 11.65 -14.18 0.92
C MET A 1 10.43 -13.75 0.11
N GLU A 2 9.39 -14.57 0.09
CA GLU A 2 8.23 -14.33 -0.78
C GLU A 2 7.33 -13.29 -0.09
N MET A 3 7.25 -12.08 -0.66
CA MET A 3 6.47 -10.95 -0.13
C MET A 3 4.98 -11.12 -0.47
N ASN A 4 4.38 -12.24 -0.05
CA ASN A 4 3.01 -12.68 -0.37
C ASN A 4 1.86 -11.80 0.19
N PHE A 5 2.15 -10.64 0.78
CA PHE A 5 1.17 -9.85 1.55
C PHE A 5 0.61 -8.62 0.83
N ILE A 6 1.05 -8.36 -0.39
CA ILE A 6 0.55 -7.25 -1.20
C ILE A 6 -0.32 -7.85 -2.30
N GLU A 7 -1.63 -7.66 -2.19
CA GLU A 7 -2.53 -7.97 -3.30
C GLU A 7 -2.24 -7.01 -4.46
N ARG A 8 -1.65 -7.56 -5.53
CA ARG A 8 -1.25 -6.79 -6.71
C ARG A 8 -2.32 -6.90 -7.78
N THR A 9 -2.86 -5.76 -8.19
CA THR A 9 -3.80 -5.63 -9.32
C THR A 9 -3.07 -5.54 -10.67
N ILE A 10 -1.79 -5.15 -10.66
CA ILE A 10 -0.94 -5.04 -11.85
C ILE A 10 -0.01 -6.25 -11.92
N SER A 11 0.11 -6.87 -13.09
CA SER A 11 1.06 -7.97 -13.33
C SER A 11 2.47 -7.45 -13.62
N VAL A 12 3.49 -8.27 -13.35
CA VAL A 12 4.90 -7.95 -13.64
C VAL A 12 5.10 -7.60 -15.12
N LYS A 13 4.51 -8.37 -16.05
CA LYS A 13 4.57 -8.07 -17.51
C LYS A 13 4.01 -6.69 -17.86
N ARG A 14 2.94 -6.26 -17.18
CA ARG A 14 2.36 -4.94 -17.38
C ARG A 14 3.27 -3.85 -16.81
N ALA A 15 3.91 -4.10 -15.66
CA ALA A 15 4.90 -3.19 -15.11
C ALA A 15 6.10 -2.99 -16.05
N ILE A 16 6.66 -4.08 -16.61
CA ILE A 16 7.73 -4.01 -17.63
C ILE A 16 7.30 -3.15 -18.82
N SER A 17 6.10 -3.40 -19.37
CA SER A 17 5.57 -2.63 -20.50
C SER A 17 5.40 -1.14 -20.19
N ILE A 18 5.09 -0.78 -18.95
CA ILE A 18 4.94 0.63 -18.53
C ILE A 18 6.32 1.28 -18.38
N LEU A 19 7.27 0.60 -17.75
CA LEU A 19 8.63 1.10 -17.56
C LEU A 19 9.34 1.31 -18.91
N ALA A 20 9.17 0.38 -19.85
CA ALA A 20 9.72 0.49 -21.20
C ALA A 20 9.21 1.72 -21.97
N LYS A 21 7.94 2.11 -21.78
CA LYS A 21 7.38 3.34 -22.37
C LYS A 21 8.09 4.61 -21.87
N SER A 22 8.68 4.55 -20.69
CA SER A 22 9.47 5.63 -20.10
C SER A 22 10.97 5.49 -20.39
N GLY A 23 11.38 4.56 -21.26
CA GLY A 23 12.78 4.28 -21.58
C GLY A 23 13.53 3.53 -20.48
N ILE A 24 12.81 2.91 -19.54
CA ILE A 24 13.39 2.12 -18.46
C ILE A 24 13.25 0.63 -18.83
N GLU A 25 14.35 0.03 -19.26
CA GLU A 25 14.43 -1.39 -19.58
C GLU A 25 14.78 -2.18 -18.31
N VAL A 26 13.98 -3.20 -17.99
CA VAL A 26 14.12 -4.04 -16.79
C VAL A 26 13.77 -5.49 -17.11
N ASP A 27 14.40 -6.41 -16.40
CA ASP A 27 14.01 -7.82 -16.41
C ASP A 27 12.83 -8.12 -15.49
N GLU A 28 12.38 -9.39 -15.47
CA GLU A 28 11.24 -9.81 -14.67
C GLU A 28 11.49 -9.69 -13.15
N LYS A 29 12.72 -9.94 -12.68
CA LYS A 29 13.06 -9.85 -11.26
C LYS A 29 13.15 -8.40 -10.81
N GLU A 30 13.76 -7.55 -11.62
CA GLU A 30 13.83 -6.10 -11.39
C GLU A 30 12.43 -5.50 -11.34
N ALA A 31 11.58 -5.84 -12.31
CA ALA A 31 10.20 -5.38 -12.35
C ALA A 31 9.37 -5.86 -11.14
N ASP A 32 9.57 -7.10 -10.68
CA ASP A 32 8.89 -7.64 -9.50
C ASP A 32 9.26 -6.84 -8.23
N VAL A 33 10.55 -6.56 -8.01
CA VAL A 33 11.04 -5.76 -6.87
C VAL A 33 10.53 -4.32 -6.93
N ILE A 34 10.59 -3.68 -8.10
CA ILE A 34 10.09 -2.32 -8.29
C ILE A 34 8.59 -2.27 -8.00
N LEU A 35 7.83 -3.23 -8.52
CA LEU A 35 6.39 -3.28 -8.33
C LEU A 35 6.04 -3.44 -6.84
N ASP A 36 6.69 -4.34 -6.13
CA ASP A 36 6.51 -4.54 -4.70
C ASP A 36 6.82 -3.28 -3.89
N PHE A 37 7.91 -2.59 -4.23
CA PHE A 37 8.30 -1.34 -3.59
C PHE A 37 7.24 -0.24 -3.78
N LEU A 38 6.72 -0.09 -4.99
CA LEU A 38 5.69 0.90 -5.30
C LEU A 38 4.38 0.63 -4.56
N TYR A 39 3.95 -0.63 -4.48
CA TYR A 39 2.77 -1.00 -3.69
C TYR A 39 2.97 -0.76 -2.20
N LEU A 40 4.18 -1.01 -1.67
CA LEU A 40 4.50 -0.71 -0.29
C LEU A 40 4.37 0.78 -0.01
N ILE A 41 4.90 1.64 -0.89
CA ILE A 41 4.73 3.10 -0.78
C ILE A 41 3.26 3.47 -0.81
N ALA A 42 2.51 2.98 -1.81
CA ALA A 42 1.09 3.32 -1.96
C ALA A 42 0.27 2.95 -0.72
N LYS A 43 0.45 1.75 -0.17
CA LYS A 43 -0.24 1.27 1.04
C LYS A 43 0.09 2.12 2.27
N ASN A 44 1.34 2.53 2.42
CA ASN A 44 1.76 3.37 3.55
C ASN A 44 1.33 4.83 3.37
N TYR A 45 1.26 5.32 2.14
CA TYR A 45 0.83 6.69 1.85
C TYR A 45 -0.68 6.86 2.07
N ILE A 46 -1.51 5.95 1.54
CA ILE A 46 -2.98 5.96 1.73
C ILE A 46 -3.35 5.95 3.22
N LYS A 47 -2.62 5.15 4.03
CA LYS A 47 -2.87 5.05 5.47
C LYS A 47 -2.68 6.37 6.22
N ASN A 48 -1.93 7.34 5.68
CA ASN A 48 -1.75 8.65 6.31
C ASN A 48 -2.84 9.66 5.93
N GLU A 49 -3.55 9.46 4.80
CA GLU A 49 -4.67 10.33 4.40
C GLU A 49 -5.97 9.93 5.12
N GLU A 50 -6.13 8.67 5.52
CA GLU A 50 -7.26 8.20 6.32
C GLU A 50 -7.21 8.68 7.79
N VAL A 51 -6.06 9.18 8.26
CA VAL A 51 -5.91 9.84 9.58
C VAL A 51 -6.43 11.30 9.56
N GLY A 52 -7.19 11.69 8.54
CA GLY A 52 -8.07 12.86 8.60
C GLY A 52 -9.45 12.58 9.24
N ASN A 53 -9.83 11.30 9.37
CA ASN A 53 -11.08 10.90 10.00
C ASN A 53 -10.79 10.03 11.23
N THR A 54 -10.11 10.61 12.21
CA THR A 54 -10.01 10.02 13.55
C THR A 54 -11.42 9.86 14.12
N HIS A 55 -11.91 8.62 14.15
CA HIS A 55 -12.85 8.18 15.17
C HIS A 55 -12.38 8.72 16.53
N ASN A 56 -13.11 9.68 17.08
CA ASN A 56 -12.88 10.19 18.43
C ASN A 56 -12.94 9.01 19.43
N PRO A 57 -11.84 8.65 20.13
CA PRO A 57 -11.89 7.62 21.16
C PRO A 57 -12.60 8.09 22.44
N LYS A 58 -13.19 9.29 22.45
CA LYS A 58 -13.73 9.92 23.66
C LYS A 58 -15.10 9.40 24.12
N GLU A 59 -15.80 8.55 23.36
CA GLU A 59 -17.17 8.15 23.73
C GLU A 59 -17.30 6.92 24.64
N LYS A 60 -16.22 6.21 24.99
CA LYS A 60 -16.32 5.05 25.91
C LYS A 60 -15.78 5.25 27.33
N SER A 61 -15.41 6.47 27.74
CA SER A 61 -14.86 6.67 29.08
C SER A 61 -15.89 6.87 30.21
N ASN A 62 -17.17 7.14 29.91
CA ASN A 62 -18.13 7.59 30.94
C ASN A 62 -19.43 6.79 31.07
N SER A 63 -19.49 5.51 30.67
CA SER A 63 -20.70 4.68 30.92
C SER A 63 -20.62 3.76 32.13
N LEU A 64 -19.65 3.94 33.03
CA LEU A 64 -19.55 3.15 34.27
C LEU A 64 -19.48 4.04 35.53
N LYS A 65 -20.48 4.91 35.68
CA LYS A 65 -20.92 5.40 37.00
C LYS A 65 -22.42 5.65 36.96
N THR A 66 -23.19 4.59 37.20
CA THR A 66 -24.56 4.73 37.70
C THR A 66 -24.54 4.25 39.14
N THR A 67 -24.83 5.20 40.03
CA THR A 67 -25.05 5.04 41.48
C THR A 67 -26.29 4.21 41.74
#